data_AF-A0A0V0YR50-F1
#
_entry.id   AF-A0A0V0YR50-F1
#
_cell.length_a   1.000
_cell.length_b   1.000
_cell.length_c   1.000
_cell.angle_alpha   90.00
_cell.angle_beta   90.00
_cell.angle_gamma   90.00
#
_symmetry.space_group_name_H-M   'P 1'
#
loop_
_entity.id
_entity.type
_entity.pdbx_description
1 polymer ?
#
loop_
_entity_poly.entity_id
_entity_poly.type
_entity_poly.pdbx_seq_one_letter_code
_entity_poly.pdbx_strand_id
1 'polypeptide(L)' 'MPVFSGKVLEFPAFWDRFQGCVHNRTDLDDASKFSYLLSSLSGEALAAVEGMPSSSANYSHT' A
#
# COMPACT_ATOMS: atom_id res chain seq x y z
N MET A 1 4.45 -0.36 11.42
CA MET A 1 3.67 -0.54 10.17
C MET A 1 3.93 -1.95 9.65
N PRO A 2 2.90 -2.68 9.17
CA PRO A 2 3.11 -3.98 8.52
C PRO A 2 4.03 -3.80 7.30
N VAL A 3 4.89 -4.78 7.04
CA VAL A 3 5.83 -4.75 5.90
C VAL A 3 5.45 -5.86 4.93
N PHE A 4 5.42 -5.53 3.64
CA PHE A 4 5.18 -6.45 2.54
C PHE A 4 6.44 -6.60 1.69
N SER A 5 6.89 -7.84 1.50
CA SER A 5 8.14 -8.14 0.80
C SER A 5 7.95 -8.48 -0.69
N GLY A 6 6.70 -8.67 -1.14
CA GLY A 6 6.37 -9.10 -2.51
C GLY A 6 5.80 -10.50 -2.60
N LYS A 7 5.78 -11.26 -1.50
CA LYS A 7 5.22 -12.62 -1.47
C LYS A 7 3.70 -12.57 -1.57
N VAL A 8 3.15 -12.94 -2.73
CA VAL A 8 1.70 -12.94 -3.01
C VAL A 8 0.88 -13.68 -1.94
N LEU A 9 1.39 -14.78 -1.39
CA LEU A 9 0.71 -15.54 -0.33
C LEU A 9 0.55 -14.76 0.98
N GLU A 10 1.43 -13.80 1.25
CA GLU A 10 1.40 -12.93 2.43
C GLU A 10 0.53 -11.68 2.19
N PHE A 11 0.13 -11.40 0.94
CA PHE A 11 -0.60 -10.19 0.58
C PHE A 11 -1.96 -10.05 1.30
N PRO A 12 -2.82 -11.09 1.41
CA PRO A 12 -4.09 -10.95 2.13
C PRO A 12 -3.91 -10.57 3.60
N ALA A 13 -2.95 -11.20 4.28
CA ALA A 13 -2.64 -10.92 5.68
C ALA A 13 -1.99 -9.54 5.87
N PHE A 14 -1.19 -9.10 4.90
CA PHE A 14 -0.66 -7.74 4.86
C PHE A 14 -1.79 -6.71 4.70
N TRP A 15 -2.68 -6.92 3.73
CA TRP A 15 -3.76 -5.99 3.41
C TRP A 15 -4.72 -5.81 4.58
N ASP A 16 -5.12 -6.89 5.25
CA ASP A 16 -5.97 -6.84 6.45
C ASP A 16 -5.36 -5.94 7.55
N ARG A 17 -4.05 -6.12 7.83
CA ARG A 17 -3.32 -5.29 8.79
C ARG A 17 -3.17 -3.85 8.32
N PHE A 18 -2.92 -3.63 7.04
CA PHE A 18 -2.80 -2.30 6.45
C PHE A 18 -4.14 -1.55 6.52
N GLN A 19 -5.25 -2.26 6.32
CA GLN A 19 -6.59 -1.66 6.39
C GLN A 19 -6.90 -1.12 7.78
N GLY A 20 -6.65 -1.90 8.83
CA GLY A 20 -6.86 -1.48 10.21
C GLY A 20 -5.93 -0.34 10.65
N CYS A 21 -4.71 -0.26 10.13
CA CYS A 21 -3.73 0.75 10.54
C CYS A 21 -3.79 2.07 9.74
N VAL A 22 -4.18 2.01 8.46
CA VAL A 22 -4.05 3.15 7.54
C VAL A 22 -5.29 3.38 6.69
N HIS A 23 -5.87 2.35 6.07
CA HIS A 23 -6.97 2.55 5.12
C HIS A 23 -8.23 3.11 5.80
N ASN A 24 -8.59 2.57 6.96
CA ASN A 24 -9.78 2.95 7.73
C ASN A 24 -9.61 4.27 8.50
N ARG A 25 -8.42 4.88 8.47
CA ARG A 25 -8.20 6.19 9.07
C ARG A 25 -8.85 7.27 8.22
N THR A 26 -9.81 7.97 8.80
CA THR A 26 -10.48 9.12 8.18
C THR A 26 -9.71 10.43 8.37
N ASP A 27 -8.70 10.42 9.24
CA ASP A 27 -7.81 11.54 9.51
C ASP A 27 -6.64 11.65 8.51
N LEU A 28 -6.49 10.67 7.61
CA LEU A 28 -5.49 10.67 6.55
C LEU A 28 -6.16 10.85 5.18
N ASP A 29 -5.62 11.74 4.36
CA ASP A 29 -5.96 11.85 2.95
C ASP A 29 -5.34 10.70 2.13
N ASP A 30 -5.83 10.51 0.91
CA ASP A 30 -5.43 9.40 0.05
C ASP A 30 -3.94 9.45 -0.34
N ALA A 31 -3.34 10.65 -0.47
CA ALA A 31 -1.91 10.77 -0.77
C ALA A 31 -1.06 10.37 0.44
N SER A 32 -1.50 10.72 1.65
CA SER A 32 -0.89 10.25 2.89
C SER A 32 -1.01 8.73 3.04
N LYS A 33 -2.18 8.15 2.76
CA LYS A 33 -2.39 6.69 2.77
C LYS A 33 -1.49 5.97 1.76
N PHE A 34 -1.35 6.52 0.57
CA PHE A 34 -0.47 5.99 -0.46
C PHE A 34 1.01 6.07 -0.05
N SER A 35 1.43 7.16 0.59
CA SER A 35 2.79 7.31 1.13
C SER A 35 3.08 6.25 2.19
N TYR A 36 2.11 5.96 3.07
CA TYR A 36 2.22 4.88 4.04
C TYR A 36 2.28 3.50 3.38
N LEU A 37 1.50 3.28 2.32
CA LEU A 37 1.57 2.05 1.53
C LEU A 37 2.99 1.87 0.99
N LEU A 38 3.55 2.86 0.32
CA LEU A 38 4.92 2.82 -0.21
C LEU A 38 5.96 2.53 0.88
N SER A 39 5.84 3.18 2.04
CA SER A 39 6.74 2.94 3.19
C SER A 39 6.62 1.53 3.80
N SER A 40 5.51 0.85 3.51
CA SER A 40 5.22 -0.51 3.96
C SER A 40 5.69 -1.57 2.98
N LEU A 41 6.17 -1.19 1.79
CA LEU A 41 6.72 -2.10 0.78
C LEU A 41 8.23 -2.25 0.96
N SER A 42 8.74 -3.43 0.66
CA SER A 42 10.17 -3.75 0.72
C SER A 42 10.50 -4.83 -0.32
N GLY A 43 11.78 -4.98 -0.67
CA GLY A 43 12.22 -6.04 -1.58
C GLY A 43 11.53 -6.00 -2.94
N GLU A 44 11.02 -7.13 -3.39
CA GLU A 44 10.36 -7.28 -4.70
C GLU A 44 9.08 -6.45 -4.82
N ALA A 45 8.35 -6.27 -3.71
CA ALA A 45 7.16 -5.41 -3.72
C ALA A 45 7.50 -3.93 -3.99
N LEU A 46 8.60 -3.45 -3.41
CA LEU A 46 9.06 -2.08 -3.63
C LEU A 46 9.57 -1.92 -5.07
N ALA A 47 10.36 -2.89 -5.56
CA ALA A 47 10.84 -2.89 -6.95
C ALA A 47 9.70 -2.94 -7.98
N ALA A 48 8.59 -3.62 -7.68
CA ALA A 48 7.42 -3.68 -8.56
C ALA A 48 6.70 -2.32 -8.68
N VAL A 49 6.72 -1.48 -7.64
CA VAL A 49 6.09 -0.15 -7.67
C VAL A 49 7.03 0.95 -8.12
N GLU A 50 8.35 0.77 -8.05
CA GLU A 50 9.34 1.73 -8.56
C GLU A 50 9.22 1.99 -10.08
N GLY A 51 8.69 1.02 -10.84
CA GLY A 51 8.39 1.17 -12.27
C GLY A 51 6.98 1.67 -12.59
N MET A 52 6.10 1.81 -11.60
CA MET A 52 4.74 2.30 -11.80
C MET A 52 4.71 3.82 -11.64
N PRO A 53 4.27 4.60 -12.64
CA PRO A 53 4.06 6.02 -12.43
C PRO A 53 3.07 6.20 -11.27
N SER A 54 3.42 7.04 -10.28
CA SER A 54 2.57 7.41 -9.16
C SER A 54 1.33 8.14 -9.66
N SER A 55 0.39 7.39 -10.19
CA SER A 55 -0.83 7.92 -10.77
C SER A 55 -1.94 7.71 -9.76
N SER A 56 -2.41 8.80 -9.17
CA SER A 56 -3.66 8.85 -8.40
C SER A 56 -4.87 8.35 -9.21
N ALA A 57 -4.72 8.07 -10.50
CA ALA A 57 -5.77 7.54 -11.36
C ALA A 57 -6.18 6.09 -11.04
N ASN A 58 -5.39 5.31 -10.30
CA ASN A 58 -5.72 3.92 -9.99
C ASN A 58 -6.46 3.71 -8.65
N TYR A 59 -6.70 4.77 -7.85
CA TYR A 59 -7.50 4.64 -6.62
C TYR A 59 -8.99 4.91 -6.84
N SER A 60 -9.38 5.31 -8.06
CA SER A 60 -10.77 5.45 -8.46
C SER A 60 -11.22 4.19 -9.19
N HIS A 61 -11.63 3.18 -8.42
CA HIS A 61 -12.60 2.21 -8.92
C HIS A 61 -13.97 2.63 -8.39
N THR A 62 -14.81 3.05 -9.34
CA THR A 62 -16.27 3.21 -9.26
C THR A 62 -16.96 2.00 -8.64
#